data_AF-A0A3M8EE17-F1
#
_entry.id   AF-A0A3M8EE17-F1
#
_cell.length_a   1.000
_cell.length_b   1.000
_cell.length_c   1.000
_cell.angle_alpha   90.00
_cell.angle_beta   90.00
_cell.angle_gamma   90.00
#
_symmetry.space_group_name_H-M   'P 1'
#
loop_
_entity.id
_entity.type
_entity.pdbx_description
1 polymer ?
#
loop_
_entity_poly.entity_id
_entity_poly.type
_entity_poly.pdbx_seq_one_letter_code
_entity_poly.pdbx_strand_id
1 'polypeptide(L)'
;MAGCDELGRILPGPEDVGDIRENRNVGIFYFLWQGDNASQAAEHKWDLSKIIPNHPEVLEKGDHENWGSPQRGRYYFWGEPIYGYYRGDDYWVHLRNMRLMTDAQVDFLIIDATNTLIYKEQSESLMRAIRTLQQQGGNPPKIVYYTNTESGKTMQKIYDAFYRSGAPIRYPETWYYLEGKPLIIGRTKEVDGKEFQPFFTFRESQWPNEPIQDNGWPWIDFTRPQHVYKNLRGEREIINVSVSQHPDPGAGMGGSAFYGNKNNWGRSYRNGNPGNPEKDILYGYNFQEQWDYALQQDVPFVFITGWNEWIAGRWGSTDGNPEHSYFCDQADPEYSRDIEPTMTAGLKDNYYMQMVANIRKYKGMNPVQKAGNEKSIKGWNDWEEVTPVYTDYKEDTEKRDHPSAVINPHIQYTNTTGRNDFTILKVARDRKTIYFLAETAKPIINSNDEQWMRLYINSDRDHTTGWMGYDFRINAGTNLQQYTNGQWKTISKVTVKTEGNKLLYSFPLKIISGPKGELNFEFKWSDNMQTEDPMDWYINGDVAPEGRFNYIYQAK
;
A
#
# COMPACT_ATOMS: atom_id res chain seq x y z
N MET A 1 12.10 1.20 10.70
CA MET A 1 11.65 -0.21 10.69
C MET A 1 12.46 -0.98 9.66
N ALA A 2 12.77 -2.25 9.94
CA ALA A 2 13.33 -3.18 8.97
C ALA A 2 12.20 -3.90 8.21
N GLY A 3 12.54 -4.76 7.25
CA GLY A 3 11.61 -5.60 6.50
C GLY A 3 12.29 -6.27 5.32
N CYS A 4 11.76 -7.41 4.90
CA CYS A 4 12.21 -8.16 3.74
C CYS A 4 10.98 -8.73 3.02
N ASP A 5 10.94 -8.61 1.71
CA ASP A 5 9.89 -9.24 0.91
C ASP A 5 10.18 -10.72 0.63
N GLU A 6 9.27 -11.38 -0.09
CA GLU A 6 9.39 -12.81 -0.39
C GLU A 6 10.52 -13.14 -1.37
N LEU A 7 11.04 -12.14 -2.09
CA LEU A 7 12.19 -12.31 -2.99
C LEU A 7 13.53 -12.17 -2.26
N GLY A 8 13.52 -11.91 -0.95
CA GLY A 8 14.74 -11.68 -0.18
C GLY A 8 15.27 -10.25 -0.31
N ARG A 9 14.48 -9.29 -0.84
CA ARG A 9 14.89 -7.89 -0.93
C ARG A 9 14.68 -7.22 0.41
N ILE A 10 15.79 -6.93 1.08
CA ILE A 10 15.81 -6.22 2.35
C ILE A 10 15.58 -4.72 2.11
N LEU A 11 14.71 -4.11 2.91
CA LEU A 11 14.50 -2.67 2.86
C LEU A 11 15.77 -1.92 3.28
N PRO A 12 16.17 -0.86 2.56
CA PRO A 12 17.37 -0.10 2.90
C PRO A 12 17.22 0.58 4.28
N GLY A 13 18.33 0.59 5.03
CA GLY A 13 18.45 1.22 6.34
C GLY A 13 18.99 2.66 6.27
N PRO A 14 19.04 3.39 7.39
CA PRO A 14 19.58 4.75 7.46
C PRO A 14 21.02 4.87 6.92
N GLU A 15 21.83 3.82 7.09
CA GLU A 15 23.18 3.72 6.56
C GLU A 15 23.26 3.70 5.02
N ASP A 16 22.19 3.24 4.35
CA ASP A 16 22.12 3.14 2.89
C ASP A 16 21.57 4.42 2.24
N VAL A 17 20.69 5.15 2.94
CA VAL A 17 19.90 6.25 2.36
C VAL A 17 20.18 7.62 2.97
N GLY A 18 20.85 7.67 4.12
CA GLY A 18 21.14 8.91 4.84
C GLY A 18 19.91 9.53 5.52
N ASP A 19 20.10 10.75 6.03
CA ASP A 19 19.10 11.51 6.78
C ASP A 19 17.91 11.95 5.91
N ILE A 20 16.79 12.28 6.56
CA ILE A 20 15.57 12.75 5.91
C ILE A 20 15.83 14.03 5.08
N ARG A 21 15.24 14.05 3.90
CA ARG A 21 15.28 15.14 2.92
C ARG A 21 13.92 15.82 2.85
N GLU A 22 13.80 16.95 3.53
CA GLU A 22 12.52 17.68 3.72
C GLU A 22 11.88 18.21 2.42
N ASN A 23 12.63 18.31 1.32
CA ASN A 23 12.16 18.84 0.05
C ASN A 23 11.84 17.74 -0.99
N ARG A 24 11.49 16.54 -0.53
CA ARG A 24 11.19 15.37 -1.37
C ARG A 24 9.79 14.86 -1.05
N ASN A 25 8.89 14.98 -2.02
CA ASN A 25 7.49 14.60 -1.90
C ASN A 25 7.14 13.47 -2.87
N VAL A 26 6.30 12.54 -2.43
CA VAL A 26 5.82 11.40 -3.22
C VAL A 26 4.30 11.44 -3.25
N GLY A 27 3.76 11.50 -4.45
CA GLY A 27 2.34 11.33 -4.74
C GLY A 27 2.06 9.97 -5.36
N ILE A 28 0.93 9.35 -5.04
CA ILE A 28 0.48 8.10 -5.68
C ILE A 28 -0.94 8.20 -6.22
N PHE A 29 -1.19 7.65 -7.40
CA PHE A 29 -2.55 7.59 -7.96
C PHE A 29 -3.42 6.63 -7.15
N TYR A 30 -4.62 7.07 -6.77
CA TYR A 30 -5.58 6.32 -5.97
C TYR A 30 -6.99 6.39 -6.59
N PHE A 31 -7.64 5.24 -6.69
CA PHE A 31 -8.88 5.06 -7.45
C PHE A 31 -10.03 4.69 -6.51
N LEU A 32 -11.18 5.34 -6.70
CA LEU A 32 -12.35 5.27 -5.81
C LEU A 32 -13.58 4.60 -6.43
N TRP A 33 -13.42 3.97 -7.59
CA TRP A 33 -14.56 3.63 -8.45
C TRP A 33 -14.88 2.14 -8.52
N GLN A 34 -14.16 1.29 -7.78
CA GLN A 34 -14.46 -0.13 -7.68
C GLN A 34 -15.87 -0.32 -7.08
N GLY A 35 -16.78 -0.95 -7.83
CA GLY A 35 -18.14 -1.23 -7.37
C GLY A 35 -19.09 -0.03 -7.30
N ASP A 36 -18.71 1.14 -7.84
CA ASP A 36 -19.64 2.28 -8.00
C ASP A 36 -20.68 1.99 -9.10
N ASN A 37 -21.83 2.66 -9.03
CA ASN A 37 -22.91 2.51 -10.02
C ASN A 37 -22.48 2.90 -11.45
N ALA A 38 -21.54 3.84 -11.60
CA ALA A 38 -20.99 4.22 -12.90
C ALA A 38 -19.92 3.26 -13.43
N SER A 39 -19.42 2.37 -12.57
CA SER A 39 -18.35 1.41 -12.88
C SER A 39 -18.67 0.01 -12.32
N GLN A 40 -19.88 -0.43 -12.64
CA GLN A 40 -20.40 -1.73 -12.23
C GLN A 40 -19.54 -2.87 -12.78
N ALA A 41 -19.12 -3.76 -11.88
CA ALA A 41 -18.47 -5.00 -12.24
C ALA A 41 -19.42 -5.88 -13.08
N ALA A 42 -18.85 -6.76 -13.92
CA ALA A 42 -19.63 -7.74 -14.65
C ALA A 42 -20.44 -8.65 -13.72
N GLU A 43 -21.66 -8.99 -14.14
CA GLU A 43 -22.68 -9.49 -13.23
C GLU A 43 -22.37 -10.88 -12.65
N HIS A 44 -21.85 -11.81 -13.47
CA HIS A 44 -21.67 -13.22 -13.09
C HIS A 44 -20.22 -13.70 -13.04
N LYS A 45 -19.33 -13.09 -13.83
CA LYS A 45 -17.90 -13.39 -13.86
C LYS A 45 -17.16 -12.08 -14.09
N TRP A 46 -16.29 -11.72 -13.17
CA TRP A 46 -15.72 -10.37 -13.09
C TRP A 46 -14.20 -10.35 -12.96
N ASP A 47 -13.52 -11.49 -12.84
CA ASP A 47 -12.07 -11.56 -12.62
C ASP A 47 -11.37 -12.17 -13.84
N LEU A 48 -10.59 -11.35 -14.55
CA LEU A 48 -9.87 -11.76 -15.76
C LEU A 48 -8.81 -12.82 -15.48
N SER A 49 -8.15 -12.77 -14.32
CA SER A 49 -7.17 -13.79 -13.91
C SER A 49 -7.80 -15.18 -13.70
N LYS A 50 -9.13 -15.23 -13.49
CA LYS A 50 -9.90 -16.48 -13.36
C LYS A 50 -10.61 -16.84 -14.66
N ILE A 51 -11.14 -15.87 -15.41
CA ILE A 51 -11.88 -16.12 -16.65
C ILE A 51 -10.93 -16.61 -17.74
N ILE A 52 -9.87 -15.86 -18.04
CA ILE A 52 -9.05 -16.09 -19.24
C ILE A 52 -8.35 -17.45 -19.22
N PRO A 53 -7.71 -17.89 -18.12
CA PRO A 53 -7.07 -19.20 -18.10
C PRO A 53 -8.04 -20.39 -18.21
N ASN A 54 -9.28 -20.24 -17.73
CA ASN A 54 -10.29 -21.29 -17.73
C ASN A 54 -11.15 -21.30 -19.01
N HIS A 55 -11.28 -20.14 -19.65
CA HIS A 55 -12.15 -19.90 -20.80
C HIS A 55 -11.48 -18.99 -21.83
N PRO A 56 -10.32 -19.36 -22.40
CA PRO A 56 -9.60 -18.49 -23.33
C PRO A 56 -10.41 -18.17 -24.59
N GLU A 57 -11.39 -19.02 -24.96
CA GLU A 57 -12.29 -18.80 -26.09
C GLU A 57 -13.09 -17.49 -26.02
N VAL A 58 -13.25 -16.90 -24.83
CA VAL A 58 -13.93 -15.60 -24.66
C VAL A 58 -13.22 -14.48 -25.40
N LEU A 59 -11.90 -14.58 -25.59
CA LEU A 59 -11.09 -13.56 -26.26
C LEU A 59 -11.40 -13.48 -27.76
N GLU A 60 -11.80 -14.61 -28.35
CA GLU A 60 -12.13 -14.78 -29.77
C GLU A 60 -13.63 -14.72 -30.05
N LYS A 61 -14.46 -14.65 -29.00
CA LYS A 61 -15.92 -14.61 -29.10
C LYS A 61 -16.50 -13.59 -28.14
N GLY A 62 -16.86 -12.42 -28.66
CA GLY A 62 -17.26 -11.26 -27.88
C GLY A 62 -18.58 -11.45 -27.13
N ASP A 63 -19.46 -12.32 -27.61
CA ASP A 63 -20.75 -12.63 -26.98
C ASP A 63 -20.70 -13.90 -26.10
N HIS A 64 -19.51 -14.45 -25.83
CA HIS A 64 -19.36 -15.67 -25.06
C HIS A 64 -19.91 -15.51 -23.62
N GLU A 65 -20.74 -16.46 -23.16
CA GLU A 65 -21.40 -16.42 -21.83
C GLU A 65 -20.41 -16.31 -20.66
N ASN A 66 -19.23 -16.91 -20.82
CA ASN A 66 -18.12 -16.87 -19.85
C ASN A 66 -17.50 -15.48 -19.64
N TRP A 67 -17.87 -14.46 -20.43
CA TRP A 67 -17.62 -13.08 -20.03
C TRP A 67 -18.41 -12.66 -18.79
N GLY A 68 -19.46 -13.39 -18.40
CA GLY A 68 -20.26 -13.07 -17.22
C GLY A 68 -21.16 -11.83 -17.36
N SER A 69 -21.04 -11.11 -18.49
CA SER A 69 -21.96 -10.08 -18.94
C SER A 69 -22.07 -10.10 -20.46
N PRO A 70 -23.27 -10.04 -21.04
CA PRO A 70 -23.43 -9.86 -22.48
C PRO A 70 -23.15 -8.42 -22.93
N GLN A 71 -23.00 -7.47 -21.99
CA GLN A 71 -22.85 -6.05 -22.29
C GLN A 71 -21.38 -5.63 -22.33
N ARG A 72 -21.02 -4.86 -23.36
CA ARG A 72 -19.80 -4.04 -23.33
C ARG A 72 -20.00 -2.87 -22.37
N GLY A 73 -18.91 -2.37 -21.80
CA GLY A 73 -18.91 -1.29 -20.80
C GLY A 73 -19.12 -1.73 -19.36
N ARG A 74 -19.13 -3.04 -19.11
CA ARG A 74 -18.93 -3.60 -17.76
C ARG A 74 -17.46 -3.63 -17.39
N TYR A 75 -17.22 -3.60 -16.09
CA TYR A 75 -15.88 -3.58 -15.53
C TYR A 75 -15.46 -4.95 -15.02
N TYR A 76 -14.17 -5.23 -15.14
CA TYR A 76 -13.57 -6.49 -14.75
C TYR A 76 -12.33 -6.24 -13.92
N PHE A 77 -12.17 -6.99 -12.85
CA PHE A 77 -10.96 -7.07 -12.06
C PHE A 77 -9.85 -7.74 -12.86
N TRP A 78 -8.65 -7.16 -12.90
CA TRP A 78 -7.49 -7.82 -13.50
C TRP A 78 -6.96 -8.97 -12.61
N GLY A 79 -7.25 -8.91 -11.31
CA GLY A 79 -6.93 -9.89 -10.28
C GLY A 79 -7.70 -9.63 -8.98
N GLU A 80 -7.53 -10.50 -7.99
CA GLU A 80 -8.21 -10.39 -6.69
C GLU A 80 -7.36 -9.58 -5.68
N PRO A 81 -7.82 -8.41 -5.20
CA PRO A 81 -7.11 -7.66 -4.15
C PRO A 81 -6.98 -8.49 -2.88
N ILE A 82 -5.97 -8.24 -2.04
CA ILE A 82 -5.83 -8.93 -0.74
C ILE A 82 -7.06 -8.75 0.17
N TYR A 83 -7.78 -7.63 0.01
CA TYR A 83 -9.01 -7.34 0.74
C TYR A 83 -10.28 -7.84 0.03
N GLY A 84 -10.13 -8.74 -0.95
CA GLY A 84 -11.21 -9.20 -1.82
C GLY A 84 -11.69 -8.11 -2.79
N TYR A 85 -12.70 -8.40 -3.59
CA TYR A 85 -13.32 -7.47 -4.54
C TYR A 85 -14.12 -6.38 -3.81
N TYR A 86 -13.44 -5.51 -3.08
CA TYR A 86 -14.02 -4.47 -2.25
C TYR A 86 -14.63 -3.34 -3.09
N ARG A 87 -15.54 -2.58 -2.47
CA ARG A 87 -16.07 -1.35 -3.06
C ARG A 87 -15.26 -0.14 -2.62
N GLY A 88 -15.22 0.89 -3.45
CA GLY A 88 -14.52 2.14 -3.17
C GLY A 88 -15.06 2.93 -1.97
N ASP A 89 -16.19 2.55 -1.35
CA ASP A 89 -16.73 3.15 -0.13
C ASP A 89 -16.35 2.39 1.17
N ASP A 90 -15.61 1.29 1.08
CA ASP A 90 -15.23 0.47 2.23
C ASP A 90 -14.17 1.15 3.13
N TYR A 91 -14.62 1.75 4.22
CA TYR A 91 -13.76 2.43 5.20
C TYR A 91 -12.68 1.50 5.78
N TRP A 92 -12.99 0.22 5.99
CA TRP A 92 -12.04 -0.75 6.58
C TRP A 92 -10.83 -0.95 5.67
N VAL A 93 -11.05 -0.91 4.34
CA VAL A 93 -10.00 -0.98 3.33
C VAL A 93 -9.22 0.33 3.24
N HIS A 94 -9.90 1.48 3.25
CA HIS A 94 -9.21 2.77 3.24
C HIS A 94 -8.29 2.95 4.45
N LEU A 95 -8.73 2.58 5.66
CA LEU A 95 -7.92 2.71 6.87
C LEU A 95 -6.60 1.93 6.75
N ARG A 96 -6.66 0.67 6.30
CA ARG A 96 -5.47 -0.16 6.07
C ARG A 96 -4.56 0.41 4.98
N ASN A 97 -5.14 0.81 3.86
CA ASN A 97 -4.39 1.47 2.79
C ASN A 97 -3.66 2.71 3.31
N MET A 98 -4.31 3.53 4.14
CA MET A 98 -3.68 4.74 4.69
C MET A 98 -2.55 4.42 5.67
N ARG A 99 -2.63 3.34 6.45
CA ARG A 99 -1.52 2.89 7.30
C ARG A 99 -0.31 2.48 6.47
N LEU A 100 -0.52 1.63 5.46
CA LEU A 100 0.54 1.21 4.54
C LEU A 100 1.19 2.42 3.85
N MET A 101 0.39 3.39 3.42
CA MET A 101 0.91 4.63 2.81
C MET A 101 1.65 5.53 3.79
N THR A 102 1.20 5.58 5.05
CA THR A 102 1.88 6.33 6.12
C THR A 102 3.25 5.72 6.39
N ASP A 103 3.32 4.39 6.52
CA ASP A 103 4.58 3.67 6.75
C ASP A 103 5.54 3.75 5.57
N ALA A 104 4.99 3.80 4.35
CA ALA A 104 5.74 4.05 3.13
C ALA A 104 6.19 5.51 2.96
N GLN A 105 5.72 6.44 3.80
CA GLN A 105 5.98 7.88 3.74
C GLN A 105 5.48 8.55 2.45
N VAL A 106 4.33 8.12 1.93
CA VAL A 106 3.64 8.82 0.84
C VAL A 106 3.02 10.11 1.39
N ASP A 107 3.22 11.22 0.68
CA ASP A 107 2.81 12.55 1.15
C ASP A 107 1.39 12.92 0.72
N PHE A 108 0.98 12.45 -0.47
CA PHE A 108 -0.38 12.68 -0.97
C PHE A 108 -0.88 11.60 -1.93
N LEU A 109 -2.19 11.44 -1.93
CA LEU A 109 -2.94 10.67 -2.91
C LEU A 109 -3.43 11.61 -4.01
N ILE A 110 -3.21 11.22 -5.24
CA ILE A 110 -3.87 11.82 -6.38
C ILE A 110 -5.16 11.04 -6.60
N ILE A 111 -6.31 11.68 -6.45
CA ILE A 111 -7.62 11.06 -6.61
C ILE A 111 -8.07 11.23 -8.05
N ASP A 112 -8.40 10.10 -8.70
CA ASP A 112 -8.90 10.11 -10.06
C ASP A 112 -10.30 10.74 -10.14
N ALA A 113 -10.36 11.89 -10.82
CA ALA A 113 -11.57 12.54 -11.30
C ALA A 113 -11.40 12.97 -12.77
N THR A 114 -10.54 12.26 -13.52
CA THR A 114 -10.18 12.62 -14.90
C THR A 114 -11.37 12.53 -15.84
N ASN A 115 -12.34 11.65 -15.54
CA ASN A 115 -13.55 11.39 -16.32
C ASN A 115 -14.83 11.98 -15.68
N THR A 116 -14.72 13.13 -15.01
CA THR A 116 -15.81 13.97 -14.46
C THR A 116 -16.55 13.46 -13.21
N LEU A 117 -16.39 12.19 -12.85
CA LEU A 117 -16.94 11.61 -11.61
C LEU A 117 -16.02 11.94 -10.43
N ILE A 118 -16.63 12.27 -9.28
CA ILE A 118 -15.89 12.74 -8.09
C ILE A 118 -16.01 11.78 -6.90
N TYR A 119 -16.77 10.68 -7.05
CA TYR A 119 -16.96 9.60 -6.07
C TYR A 119 -17.14 10.11 -4.64
N LYS A 120 -18.25 10.81 -4.41
CA LYS A 120 -18.45 11.63 -3.20
C LYS A 120 -18.46 10.80 -1.90
N GLU A 121 -19.19 9.68 -1.90
CA GLU A 121 -19.32 8.80 -0.74
C GLU A 121 -17.98 8.09 -0.45
N GLN A 122 -17.31 7.64 -1.50
CA GLN A 122 -15.99 7.02 -1.45
C GLN A 122 -14.93 8.00 -0.94
N SER A 123 -14.96 9.25 -1.43
CA SER A 123 -14.09 10.32 -0.96
C SER A 123 -14.32 10.64 0.52
N GLU A 124 -15.57 10.64 1.00
CA GLU A 124 -15.86 10.81 2.42
C GLU A 124 -15.26 9.69 3.26
N SER A 125 -15.45 8.43 2.83
CA SER A 125 -14.90 7.25 3.50
C SER A 125 -13.37 7.31 3.60
N LEU A 126 -12.70 7.64 2.50
CA LEU A 126 -11.25 7.86 2.47
C LEU A 126 -10.81 9.00 3.38
N MET A 127 -11.46 10.16 3.33
CA MET A 127 -11.11 11.29 4.19
C MET A 127 -11.31 10.95 5.68
N ARG A 128 -12.33 10.16 6.03
CA ARG A 128 -12.51 9.65 7.39
C ARG A 128 -11.32 8.78 7.83
N ALA A 129 -10.85 7.87 6.98
CA ALA A 129 -9.68 7.04 7.27
C ALA A 129 -8.41 7.87 7.51
N ILE A 130 -8.17 8.90 6.67
CA ILE A 130 -7.06 9.85 6.86
C ILE A 130 -7.19 10.55 8.22
N ARG A 131 -8.38 11.05 8.57
CA ARG A 131 -8.61 11.75 9.84
C ARG A 131 -8.40 10.85 11.05
N THR A 132 -8.79 9.59 10.97
CA THR A 132 -8.56 8.61 12.04
C THR A 132 -7.08 8.52 12.37
N LEU A 133 -6.21 8.37 11.38
CA LEU A 133 -4.76 8.31 11.61
C LEU A 133 -4.17 9.65 12.08
N GLN A 134 -4.68 10.79 11.58
CA GLN A 134 -4.26 12.12 12.05
C GLN A 134 -4.62 12.35 13.53
N GLN A 135 -5.79 11.91 13.98
CA GLN A 135 -6.22 12.01 15.39
C GLN A 135 -5.36 11.16 16.32
N GLN A 136 -4.71 10.12 15.78
CA GLN A 136 -3.75 9.29 16.51
C GLN A 136 -2.33 9.89 16.51
N GLY A 137 -2.11 11.02 15.83
CA GLY A 137 -0.80 11.69 15.70
C GLY A 137 0.05 11.20 14.52
N GLY A 138 -0.52 10.37 13.65
CA GLY A 138 0.11 9.95 12.40
C GLY A 138 0.11 11.06 11.34
N ASN A 139 0.91 10.88 10.29
CA ASN A 139 0.98 11.78 9.13
C ASN A 139 0.63 11.02 7.84
N PRO A 140 -0.62 10.57 7.68
CA PRO A 140 -1.07 9.89 6.46
C PRO A 140 -1.03 10.82 5.25
N PRO A 141 -1.00 10.24 4.03
CA PRO A 141 -1.06 11.05 2.82
C PRO A 141 -2.34 11.89 2.78
N LYS A 142 -2.21 13.10 2.25
CA LYS A 142 -3.33 14.03 2.04
C LYS A 142 -3.88 13.90 0.62
N ILE A 143 -5.02 14.50 0.31
CA ILE A 143 -5.66 14.34 -1.01
C ILE A 143 -5.35 15.51 -1.96
N VAL A 144 -5.24 15.17 -3.25
CA VAL A 144 -5.20 16.07 -4.41
C VAL A 144 -6.14 15.49 -5.45
N TYR A 145 -7.08 16.26 -6.01
CA TYR A 145 -7.88 15.76 -7.14
C TYR A 145 -7.19 16.03 -8.47
N TYR A 146 -7.23 15.05 -9.37
CA TYR A 146 -6.79 15.17 -10.76
C TYR A 146 -8.00 15.14 -11.68
N THR A 147 -8.18 16.19 -12.48
CA THR A 147 -9.26 16.33 -13.48
C THR A 147 -8.69 16.49 -14.88
N ASN A 148 -9.44 16.06 -15.91
CA ASN A 148 -9.01 16.20 -17.31
C ASN A 148 -10.16 16.55 -18.24
N THR A 149 -11.16 15.67 -18.35
CA THR A 149 -12.38 15.88 -19.12
C THR A 149 -13.31 16.85 -18.40
N GLU A 150 -13.83 17.84 -19.12
CA GLU A 150 -14.65 18.95 -18.58
C GLU A 150 -14.08 19.52 -17.26
N SER A 151 -12.75 19.69 -17.23
CA SER A 151 -11.97 19.91 -16.02
C SER A 151 -12.49 21.09 -15.20
N GLY A 152 -12.81 22.23 -15.80
CA GLY A 152 -13.33 23.40 -15.07
C GLY A 152 -14.66 23.13 -14.35
N LYS A 153 -15.55 22.35 -14.97
CA LYS A 153 -16.82 21.95 -14.34
C LYS A 153 -16.60 20.90 -13.25
N THR A 154 -15.71 19.95 -13.48
CA THR A 154 -15.37 18.90 -12.51
C THR A 154 -14.71 19.51 -11.27
N MET A 155 -13.77 20.45 -11.44
CA MET A 155 -13.18 21.23 -10.35
C MET A 155 -14.21 22.02 -9.56
N GLN A 156 -15.23 22.61 -10.21
CA GLN A 156 -16.34 23.26 -9.50
C GLN A 156 -17.10 22.27 -8.62
N LYS A 157 -17.44 21.07 -9.14
CA LYS A 157 -18.12 20.02 -8.37
C LYS A 157 -17.30 19.58 -7.15
N ILE A 158 -16.00 19.39 -7.33
CA ILE A 158 -15.05 19.05 -6.26
C ILE A 158 -15.01 20.18 -5.22
N TYR A 159 -14.89 21.43 -5.67
CA TYR A 159 -14.87 22.58 -4.79
C TYR A 159 -16.14 22.67 -3.94
N ASP A 160 -17.31 22.55 -4.57
CA ASP A 160 -18.61 22.63 -3.90
C ASP A 160 -18.83 21.47 -2.91
N ALA A 161 -18.35 20.27 -3.25
CA ALA A 161 -18.53 19.07 -2.42
C ALA A 161 -17.59 19.04 -1.21
N PHE A 162 -16.35 19.50 -1.37
CA PHE A 162 -15.29 19.24 -0.39
C PHE A 162 -14.59 20.49 0.16
N TYR A 163 -14.47 21.57 -0.61
CA TYR A 163 -13.57 22.69 -0.27
C TYR A 163 -14.28 23.99 0.14
N ARG A 164 -15.42 24.31 -0.48
CA ARG A 164 -16.17 25.54 -0.21
C ARG A 164 -16.54 25.65 1.27
N SER A 165 -16.60 26.87 1.79
CA SER A 165 -17.20 27.10 3.11
C SER A 165 -18.63 26.55 3.14
N GLY A 166 -18.96 25.74 4.14
CA GLY A 166 -20.26 25.06 4.23
C GLY A 166 -20.44 23.85 3.30
N ALA A 167 -19.38 23.38 2.63
CA ALA A 167 -19.42 22.15 1.85
C ALA A 167 -19.86 20.95 2.71
N PRO A 168 -20.62 20.00 2.15
CA PRO A 168 -21.21 18.90 2.91
C PRO A 168 -20.17 17.95 3.52
N ILE A 169 -19.03 17.76 2.86
CA ILE A 169 -17.95 16.89 3.32
C ILE A 169 -16.68 17.73 3.40
N ARG A 170 -16.53 18.50 4.48
CA ARG A 170 -15.48 19.50 4.59
C ARG A 170 -14.44 19.14 5.65
N TYR A 171 -13.32 18.58 5.21
CA TYR A 171 -12.19 18.18 6.07
C TYR A 171 -10.86 18.83 5.64
N PRO A 172 -10.62 20.12 5.93
CA PRO A 172 -9.42 20.83 5.48
C PRO A 172 -8.09 20.21 5.88
N GLU A 173 -8.06 19.46 6.98
CA GLU A 173 -6.89 18.73 7.48
C GLU A 173 -6.43 17.60 6.53
N THR A 174 -7.30 17.12 5.65
CA THR A 174 -6.98 16.04 4.70
C THR A 174 -6.44 16.55 3.38
N TRP A 175 -6.40 17.87 3.12
CA TRP A 175 -5.99 18.40 1.83
C TRP A 175 -4.49 18.62 1.73
N TYR A 176 -3.90 18.29 0.59
CA TYR A 176 -2.52 18.61 0.33
C TYR A 176 -2.39 20.07 -0.13
N TYR A 177 -1.45 20.80 0.47
CA TYR A 177 -1.20 22.21 0.15
C TYR A 177 0.12 22.35 -0.60
N LEU A 178 0.11 23.15 -1.65
CA LEU A 178 1.30 23.55 -2.39
C LEU A 178 1.26 25.06 -2.59
N GLU A 179 2.38 25.75 -2.39
CA GLU A 179 2.47 27.21 -2.56
C GLU A 179 1.43 27.98 -1.71
N GLY A 180 1.11 27.46 -0.52
CA GLY A 180 0.22 28.09 0.45
C GLY A 180 -1.29 27.86 0.23
N LYS A 181 -1.70 27.10 -0.79
CA LYS A 181 -3.11 26.79 -1.09
C LYS A 181 -3.32 25.30 -1.36
N PRO A 182 -4.55 24.77 -1.24
CA PRO A 182 -4.83 23.40 -1.64
C PRO A 182 -4.46 23.17 -3.12
N LEU A 183 -3.87 22.03 -3.43
CA LEU A 183 -3.48 21.66 -4.78
C LEU A 183 -4.64 20.97 -5.52
N ILE A 184 -4.85 21.35 -6.78
CA ILE A 184 -5.69 20.62 -7.73
C ILE A 184 -4.98 20.52 -9.08
N ILE A 185 -5.12 19.38 -9.75
CA ILE A 185 -4.54 19.13 -11.08
C ILE A 185 -5.68 19.17 -12.11
N GLY A 186 -5.54 19.99 -13.14
CA GLY A 186 -6.61 20.22 -14.11
C GLY A 186 -6.23 21.18 -15.23
N ARG A 187 -7.15 21.38 -16.19
CA ARG A 187 -6.97 22.26 -17.34
C ARG A 187 -7.21 23.71 -16.92
N THR A 188 -6.16 24.51 -16.73
CA THR A 188 -6.35 25.86 -16.19
C THR A 188 -7.06 26.81 -17.15
N LYS A 189 -7.03 26.54 -18.46
CA LYS A 189 -7.82 27.29 -19.46
C LYS A 189 -9.34 27.29 -19.20
N GLU A 190 -9.86 26.42 -18.33
CA GLU A 190 -11.29 26.30 -18.02
C GLU A 190 -11.69 26.93 -16.67
N VAL A 191 -10.77 27.63 -15.99
CA VAL A 191 -10.99 28.17 -14.63
C VAL A 191 -11.39 29.64 -14.59
N ASP A 192 -11.32 30.35 -15.71
CA ASP A 192 -11.58 31.79 -15.74
C ASP A 192 -13.00 32.12 -15.27
N GLY A 193 -13.09 33.06 -14.33
CA GLY A 193 -14.35 33.52 -13.75
C GLY A 193 -14.99 32.55 -12.76
N LYS A 194 -14.28 31.49 -12.34
CA LYS A 194 -14.77 30.53 -11.32
C LYS A 194 -14.38 30.98 -9.92
N GLU A 195 -15.29 30.77 -8.96
CA GLU A 195 -15.07 31.13 -7.55
C GLU A 195 -13.87 30.41 -6.92
N PHE A 196 -13.59 29.18 -7.36
CA PHE A 196 -12.47 28.41 -6.86
C PHE A 196 -11.11 28.84 -7.41
N GLN A 197 -11.05 29.69 -8.45
CA GLN A 197 -9.81 30.10 -9.10
C GLN A 197 -8.79 30.72 -8.12
N PRO A 198 -9.15 31.68 -7.23
CA PRO A 198 -8.20 32.17 -6.24
C PRO A 198 -7.93 31.18 -5.09
N PHE A 199 -8.73 30.13 -4.94
CA PHE A 199 -8.67 29.20 -3.82
C PHE A 199 -7.58 28.13 -3.98
N PHE A 200 -7.37 27.62 -5.19
CA PHE A 200 -6.40 26.55 -5.43
C PHE A 200 -5.04 27.05 -5.91
N THR A 201 -4.01 26.24 -5.63
CA THR A 201 -2.81 26.15 -6.46
C THR A 201 -3.09 25.13 -7.57
N PHE A 202 -2.71 25.46 -8.80
CA PHE A 202 -2.94 24.60 -9.95
C PHE A 202 -1.65 23.97 -10.46
N ARG A 203 -1.78 22.74 -10.93
CA ARG A 203 -0.87 22.12 -11.89
C ARG A 203 -1.69 21.66 -13.09
N GLU A 204 -1.09 21.74 -14.27
CA GLU A 204 -1.77 21.36 -15.51
C GLU A 204 -1.87 19.84 -15.62
N SER A 205 -3.02 19.36 -16.10
CA SER A 205 -3.20 17.93 -16.41
C SER A 205 -2.33 17.56 -17.61
N GLN A 206 -1.17 16.94 -17.37
CA GLN A 206 -0.33 16.44 -18.46
C GLN A 206 -0.82 15.08 -18.91
N TRP A 207 -1.50 15.06 -20.05
CA TRP A 207 -1.88 13.82 -20.70
C TRP A 207 -0.70 13.23 -21.47
N PRO A 208 -0.47 11.90 -21.47
CA PRO A 208 0.74 11.31 -22.05
C PRO A 208 0.80 11.40 -23.59
N ASN A 209 -0.36 11.57 -24.24
CA ASN A 209 -0.46 11.69 -25.70
C ASN A 209 -0.49 13.15 -26.20
N GLU A 210 -0.27 14.10 -25.29
CA GLU A 210 -0.23 15.53 -25.61
C GLU A 210 1.22 16.03 -25.59
N PRO A 211 1.52 17.13 -26.31
CA PRO A 211 2.79 17.82 -26.15
C PRO A 211 3.03 18.16 -24.67
N ILE A 212 4.30 18.13 -24.26
CA ILE A 212 4.69 18.57 -22.91
C ILE A 212 4.27 20.02 -22.75
N GLN A 213 3.57 20.30 -21.65
CA GLN A 213 3.14 21.65 -21.29
C GLN A 213 3.84 22.13 -20.03
N ASP A 214 4.06 23.44 -19.94
CA ASP A 214 4.57 24.07 -18.72
C ASP A 214 3.59 23.81 -17.57
N ASN A 215 4.12 23.63 -16.36
CA ASN A 215 3.35 23.36 -15.14
C ASN A 215 2.58 22.02 -15.15
N GLY A 216 2.88 21.12 -16.09
CA GLY A 216 2.24 19.83 -16.24
C GLY A 216 2.66 18.81 -15.18
N TRP A 217 1.69 18.15 -14.56
CA TRP A 217 1.92 16.97 -13.71
C TRP A 217 1.41 15.71 -14.43
N PRO A 218 2.29 14.76 -14.79
CA PRO A 218 1.92 13.57 -15.56
C PRO A 218 1.32 12.48 -14.67
N TRP A 219 0.14 11.98 -15.01
CA TRP A 219 -0.35 10.73 -14.41
C TRP A 219 0.40 9.50 -14.93
N ILE A 220 1.05 9.58 -16.09
CA ILE A 220 1.95 8.56 -16.63
C ILE A 220 2.86 9.17 -17.70
N ASP A 221 3.97 8.51 -18.03
CA ASP A 221 4.80 8.84 -19.18
C ASP A 221 4.95 7.64 -20.14
N PHE A 222 4.72 7.88 -21.43
CA PHE A 222 4.85 6.91 -22.52
C PHE A 222 6.17 7.06 -23.28
N THR A 223 7.14 7.75 -22.68
CA THR A 223 8.51 7.89 -23.17
C THR A 223 9.49 7.24 -22.20
N ARG A 224 10.60 6.69 -22.73
CA ARG A 224 11.71 6.16 -21.94
C ARG A 224 13.06 6.74 -22.38
N PRO A 225 13.90 7.18 -21.42
CA PRO A 225 13.57 7.46 -20.03
C PRO A 225 12.41 8.47 -19.90
N GLN A 226 11.64 8.42 -18.81
CA GLN A 226 10.49 9.32 -18.65
C GLN A 226 10.92 10.80 -18.57
N HIS A 227 10.03 11.72 -18.91
CA HIS A 227 10.36 13.14 -18.87
C HIS A 227 10.43 13.70 -17.45
N VAL A 228 11.24 14.74 -17.28
CA VAL A 228 11.18 15.64 -16.12
C VAL A 228 10.38 16.87 -16.49
N TYR A 229 9.25 17.07 -15.80
CA TYR A 229 8.33 18.17 -16.06
C TYR A 229 8.70 19.41 -15.23
N LYS A 230 8.44 20.58 -15.80
CA LYS A 230 8.83 21.88 -15.22
C LYS A 230 7.62 22.68 -14.78
N ASN A 231 7.77 23.47 -13.72
CA ASN A 231 6.77 24.44 -13.31
C ASN A 231 6.84 25.73 -14.15
N LEU A 232 5.94 26.69 -13.89
CA LEU A 232 5.90 27.99 -14.59
C LEU A 232 7.16 28.85 -14.41
N ARG A 233 8.03 28.55 -13.42
CA ARG A 233 9.33 29.22 -13.23
C ARG A 233 10.44 28.56 -14.06
N GLY A 234 10.14 27.49 -14.80
CA GLY A 234 11.10 26.69 -15.55
C GLY A 234 11.93 25.72 -14.68
N GLU A 235 11.56 25.56 -13.41
CA GLU A 235 12.25 24.67 -12.48
C GLU A 235 11.80 23.22 -12.71
N ARG A 236 12.72 22.27 -12.64
CA ARG A 236 12.43 20.82 -12.68
C ARG A 236 11.64 20.46 -11.43
N GLU A 237 10.41 19.99 -11.59
CA GLU A 237 9.47 19.85 -10.48
C GLU A 237 9.09 18.39 -10.21
N ILE A 238 8.69 17.64 -11.25
CA ILE A 238 8.10 16.32 -11.07
C ILE A 238 8.53 15.32 -12.12
N ILE A 239 8.56 14.05 -11.73
CA ILE A 239 8.78 12.89 -12.60
C ILE A 239 7.78 11.78 -12.27
N ASN A 240 7.28 11.07 -13.28
CA ASN A 240 6.41 9.91 -13.07
C ASN A 240 7.23 8.60 -12.96
N VAL A 241 6.72 7.64 -12.21
CA VAL A 241 7.15 6.23 -12.23
C VAL A 241 5.91 5.35 -12.27
N SER A 242 5.93 4.27 -13.05
CA SER A 242 4.79 3.35 -13.14
C SER A 242 5.22 1.89 -13.20
N VAL A 243 4.38 1.00 -12.69
CA VAL A 243 4.62 -0.45 -12.73
C VAL A 243 4.42 -1.02 -14.15
N SER A 244 3.49 -0.44 -14.91
CA SER A 244 3.25 -0.80 -16.31
C SER A 244 2.69 0.38 -17.11
N GLN A 245 2.96 0.43 -18.41
CA GLN A 245 2.53 1.49 -19.31
C GLN A 245 1.97 0.94 -20.62
N HIS A 246 1.05 1.69 -21.24
CA HIS A 246 0.51 1.38 -22.57
C HIS A 246 0.81 2.49 -23.60
N PRO A 247 2.07 2.72 -23.99
CA PRO A 247 2.42 3.69 -25.04
C PRO A 247 1.73 3.46 -26.39
N ASP A 248 1.16 2.28 -26.64
CA ASP A 248 0.28 2.01 -27.78
C ASP A 248 -1.21 2.13 -27.37
N PRO A 249 -1.82 3.33 -27.49
CA PRO A 249 -3.22 3.54 -27.10
C PRO A 249 -4.21 2.79 -27.99
N GLY A 250 -3.81 2.35 -29.20
CA GLY A 250 -4.68 1.55 -30.05
C GLY A 250 -4.89 0.15 -29.50
N ALA A 251 -3.86 -0.40 -28.84
CA ALA A 251 -3.89 -1.72 -28.23
C ALA A 251 -4.40 -1.70 -26.78
N GLY A 252 -4.09 -0.65 -26.02
CA GLY A 252 -4.35 -0.62 -24.57
C GLY A 252 -3.63 -1.77 -23.85
N MET A 253 -3.84 -1.92 -22.54
CA MET A 253 -3.25 -3.05 -21.81
C MET A 253 -3.73 -4.41 -22.34
N GLY A 254 -5.01 -4.52 -22.69
CA GLY A 254 -5.61 -5.76 -23.18
C GLY A 254 -4.99 -6.28 -24.48
N GLY A 255 -4.57 -5.40 -25.38
CA GLY A 255 -3.89 -5.78 -26.61
C GLY A 255 -2.60 -6.58 -26.37
N SER A 256 -1.85 -6.22 -25.33
CA SER A 256 -0.61 -6.93 -24.99
C SER A 256 -0.85 -8.16 -24.12
N ALA A 257 -1.80 -8.08 -23.20
CA ALA A 257 -2.18 -9.22 -22.35
C ALA A 257 -2.81 -10.37 -23.15
N PHE A 258 -3.64 -10.07 -24.15
CA PHE A 258 -4.53 -11.05 -24.77
C PHE A 258 -4.29 -11.28 -26.25
N TYR A 259 -3.76 -10.29 -26.98
CA TYR A 259 -3.72 -10.30 -28.45
C TYR A 259 -2.31 -10.14 -29.04
N GLY A 260 -1.27 -10.33 -28.22
CA GLY A 260 0.11 -10.42 -28.67
C GLY A 260 0.76 -9.10 -29.09
N ASN A 261 0.15 -7.95 -28.79
CA ASN A 261 0.82 -6.65 -28.95
C ASN A 261 2.08 -6.59 -28.06
N LYS A 262 3.16 -6.01 -28.57
CA LYS A 262 4.47 -5.93 -27.88
C LYS A 262 4.96 -4.51 -27.67
N ASN A 263 4.12 -3.52 -27.98
CA ASN A 263 4.50 -2.12 -27.90
C ASN A 263 4.35 -1.57 -26.48
N ASN A 264 3.54 -2.23 -25.64
CA ASN A 264 3.35 -1.84 -24.25
C ASN A 264 4.40 -2.44 -23.31
N TRP A 265 4.49 -1.86 -22.12
CA TRP A 265 5.52 -2.18 -21.13
C TRP A 265 4.87 -2.71 -19.87
N GLY A 266 4.86 -4.04 -19.71
CA GLY A 266 4.37 -4.69 -18.50
C GLY A 266 5.38 -4.65 -17.35
N ARG A 267 5.03 -5.29 -16.24
CA ARG A 267 5.86 -5.38 -15.02
C ARG A 267 7.26 -5.93 -15.26
N SER A 268 7.38 -6.85 -16.21
CA SER A 268 8.62 -7.57 -16.55
C SER A 268 9.55 -6.82 -17.50
N TYR A 269 9.05 -5.73 -18.10
CA TYR A 269 9.79 -4.96 -19.09
C TYR A 269 11.08 -4.38 -18.50
N ARG A 270 12.18 -4.50 -19.23
CA ARG A 270 13.49 -3.95 -18.86
C ARG A 270 14.43 -3.84 -20.05
N ASN A 271 15.30 -2.84 -20.05
CA ASN A 271 16.36 -2.68 -21.04
C ASN A 271 15.84 -2.79 -22.49
N GLY A 272 14.71 -2.16 -22.79
CA GLY A 272 14.12 -2.17 -24.13
C GLY A 272 13.38 -3.47 -24.52
N ASN A 273 13.22 -4.43 -23.61
CA ASN A 273 12.65 -5.75 -23.89
C ASN A 273 11.47 -6.08 -22.95
N PRO A 274 10.45 -6.82 -23.41
CA PRO A 274 9.28 -7.19 -22.59
C PRO A 274 9.58 -8.16 -21.44
N GLY A 275 10.76 -8.80 -21.42
CA GLY A 275 11.09 -9.81 -20.42
C GLY A 275 10.31 -11.13 -20.62
N ASN A 276 10.28 -11.96 -19.58
CA ASN A 276 9.47 -13.17 -19.51
C ASN A 276 8.53 -13.12 -18.30
N PRO A 277 7.25 -12.75 -18.48
CA PRO A 277 6.27 -12.64 -17.40
C PRO A 277 6.14 -13.88 -16.50
N GLU A 278 6.31 -15.09 -17.02
CA GLU A 278 6.24 -16.32 -16.21
C GLU A 278 7.31 -16.39 -15.12
N LYS A 279 8.42 -15.65 -15.28
CA LYS A 279 9.57 -15.67 -14.37
C LYS A 279 9.81 -14.33 -13.70
N ASP A 280 9.55 -13.25 -14.44
CA ASP A 280 10.04 -11.92 -14.12
C ASP A 280 9.00 -11.07 -13.39
N ILE A 281 7.71 -11.44 -13.44
CA ILE A 281 6.60 -10.62 -12.95
C ILE A 281 6.68 -10.30 -11.45
N LEU A 282 7.40 -11.07 -10.65
CA LEU A 282 7.56 -10.78 -9.22
C LEU A 282 8.58 -9.66 -8.95
N TYR A 283 9.54 -9.46 -9.85
CA TYR A 283 10.71 -8.62 -9.61
C TYR A 283 10.48 -7.12 -9.85
N GLY A 284 9.43 -6.76 -10.60
CA GLY A 284 9.09 -5.37 -10.88
C GLY A 284 10.21 -4.61 -11.58
N TYR A 285 10.86 -5.24 -12.57
CA TYR A 285 12.00 -4.65 -13.27
C TYR A 285 11.65 -3.33 -13.94
N ASN A 286 10.45 -3.25 -14.51
CA ASN A 286 9.98 -2.02 -15.14
C ASN A 286 9.94 -0.86 -14.14
N PHE A 287 9.34 -1.14 -12.98
CA PHE A 287 9.20 -0.15 -11.93
C PHE A 287 10.57 0.28 -11.38
N GLN A 288 11.50 -0.67 -11.21
CA GLN A 288 12.84 -0.36 -10.71
C GLN A 288 13.64 0.51 -11.68
N GLU A 289 13.62 0.20 -12.98
CA GLU A 289 14.34 0.98 -14.00
C GLU A 289 13.90 2.45 -13.99
N GLN A 290 12.60 2.69 -13.86
CA GLN A 290 12.04 4.05 -13.77
C GLN A 290 12.41 4.75 -12.47
N TRP A 291 12.42 4.02 -11.34
CA TRP A 291 12.86 4.57 -10.05
C TRP A 291 14.35 4.92 -10.05
N ASP A 292 15.19 4.06 -10.59
CA ASP A 292 16.63 4.30 -10.69
C ASP A 292 16.91 5.57 -11.49
N TYR A 293 16.16 5.79 -12.58
CA TYR A 293 16.22 7.04 -13.33
C TYR A 293 15.70 8.24 -12.52
N ALA A 294 14.55 8.11 -11.85
CA ALA A 294 13.95 9.17 -11.03
C ALA A 294 14.87 9.64 -9.89
N LEU A 295 15.55 8.70 -9.21
CA LEU A 295 16.52 9.00 -8.16
C LEU A 295 17.72 9.80 -8.69
N GLN A 296 18.17 9.53 -9.93
CA GLN A 296 19.22 10.34 -10.58
C GLN A 296 18.73 11.73 -10.97
N GLN A 297 17.44 11.89 -11.28
CA GLN A 297 16.89 13.19 -11.66
C GLN A 297 16.79 14.15 -10.48
N ASP A 298 16.57 13.61 -9.28
CA ASP A 298 16.56 14.31 -8.00
C ASP A 298 15.65 15.56 -7.97
N VAL A 299 14.45 15.40 -8.50
CA VAL A 299 13.42 16.45 -8.54
C VAL A 299 12.63 16.50 -7.22
N PRO A 300 11.90 17.59 -6.92
CA PRO A 300 11.12 17.71 -5.67
C PRO A 300 9.93 16.75 -5.53
N PHE A 301 9.33 16.29 -6.64
CA PHE A 301 8.16 15.42 -6.63
C PHE A 301 8.36 14.14 -7.46
N VAL A 302 7.91 13.01 -6.94
CA VAL A 302 7.70 11.77 -7.70
C VAL A 302 6.22 11.42 -7.70
N PHE A 303 5.65 11.14 -8.87
CA PHE A 303 4.29 10.64 -9.03
C PHE A 303 4.34 9.15 -9.38
N ILE A 304 3.82 8.30 -8.50
CA ILE A 304 3.67 6.85 -8.69
C ILE A 304 2.31 6.50 -9.30
N THR A 305 2.30 5.65 -10.32
CA THR A 305 1.09 5.14 -10.99
C THR A 305 1.05 3.61 -10.94
N GLY A 306 0.20 2.99 -10.11
CA GLY A 306 -0.72 3.55 -9.09
C GLY A 306 -0.97 2.55 -7.96
N TRP A 307 -1.85 2.85 -7.00
CA TRP A 307 -2.10 1.96 -5.87
C TRP A 307 -3.09 0.83 -6.19
N ASN A 308 -4.33 1.18 -6.58
CA ASN A 308 -5.48 0.27 -6.55
C ASN A 308 -6.46 0.37 -7.73
N GLU A 309 -5.99 0.55 -8.96
CA GLU A 309 -6.81 0.51 -10.18
C GLU A 309 -7.26 -0.94 -10.52
N TRP A 310 -8.00 -1.57 -9.62
CA TRP A 310 -8.26 -3.01 -9.71
C TRP A 310 -9.11 -3.44 -10.90
N ILE A 311 -9.96 -2.54 -11.41
CA ILE A 311 -10.92 -2.87 -12.46
C ILE A 311 -10.62 -2.09 -13.75
N ALA A 312 -11.00 -2.67 -14.88
CA ALA A 312 -10.96 -2.01 -16.19
C ALA A 312 -12.23 -2.28 -17.00
N GLY A 313 -12.64 -1.28 -17.77
CA GLY A 313 -13.81 -1.37 -18.64
C GLY A 313 -13.53 -2.28 -19.84
N ARG A 314 -14.49 -3.15 -20.16
CA ARG A 314 -14.48 -4.00 -21.35
C ARG A 314 -15.20 -3.30 -22.50
N TRP A 315 -14.45 -2.73 -23.44
CA TRP A 315 -15.00 -1.98 -24.55
C TRP A 315 -15.06 -2.82 -25.84
N GLY A 316 -15.70 -2.26 -26.87
CA GLY A 316 -15.68 -2.84 -28.22
C GLY A 316 -14.27 -2.79 -28.79
N SER A 317 -13.94 -3.74 -29.67
CA SER A 317 -12.60 -3.82 -30.26
C SER A 317 -12.21 -2.51 -30.96
N THR A 318 -10.93 -2.16 -30.82
CA THR A 318 -10.24 -1.11 -31.57
C THR A 318 -9.39 -1.67 -32.71
N ASP A 319 -9.33 -3.01 -32.83
CA ASP A 319 -8.65 -3.70 -33.93
C ASP A 319 -9.63 -4.11 -35.04
N GLY A 320 -9.13 -4.83 -36.05
CA GLY A 320 -9.93 -5.29 -37.18
C GLY A 320 -10.90 -6.44 -36.87
N ASN A 321 -10.89 -7.01 -35.67
CA ASN A 321 -11.75 -8.11 -35.25
C ASN A 321 -12.85 -7.60 -34.28
N PRO A 322 -14.12 -7.53 -34.71
CA PRO A 322 -15.21 -7.05 -33.86
C PRO A 322 -15.52 -7.97 -32.66
N GLU A 323 -15.04 -9.22 -32.66
CA GLU A 323 -15.22 -10.16 -31.54
C GLU A 323 -14.31 -9.82 -30.35
N HIS A 324 -13.16 -9.19 -30.62
CA HIS A 324 -12.18 -8.87 -29.58
C HIS A 324 -12.71 -7.84 -28.57
N SER A 325 -12.04 -7.77 -27.43
CA SER A 325 -12.36 -6.85 -26.35
C SER A 325 -11.22 -5.87 -26.13
N TYR A 326 -11.55 -4.58 -26.10
CA TYR A 326 -10.57 -3.56 -25.76
C TYR A 326 -10.59 -3.29 -24.25
N PHE A 327 -9.44 -3.47 -23.60
CA PHE A 327 -9.18 -3.07 -22.22
C PHE A 327 -8.07 -2.02 -22.21
N CYS A 328 -8.44 -0.77 -21.91
CA CYS A 328 -7.51 0.35 -21.95
C CYS A 328 -6.50 0.27 -20.81
N ASP A 329 -7.01 0.25 -19.58
CA ASP A 329 -6.24 0.67 -18.42
C ASP A 329 -5.51 -0.48 -17.72
N GLN A 330 -6.16 -1.63 -17.61
CA GLN A 330 -5.69 -2.83 -16.90
C GLN A 330 -6.21 -4.07 -17.61
N ALA A 331 -5.49 -5.18 -17.54
CA ALA A 331 -5.92 -6.42 -18.20
C ALA A 331 -5.59 -7.68 -17.42
N ASP A 332 -4.35 -7.84 -16.99
CA ASP A 332 -3.88 -9.04 -16.30
C ASP A 332 -2.76 -8.69 -15.28
N PRO A 333 -2.20 -9.67 -14.57
CA PRO A 333 -1.11 -9.40 -13.64
C PRO A 333 0.11 -8.73 -14.27
N GLU A 334 0.47 -9.00 -15.53
CA GLU A 334 1.65 -8.40 -16.19
C GLU A 334 1.38 -6.99 -16.72
N TYR A 335 0.16 -6.74 -17.19
CA TYR A 335 -0.33 -5.48 -17.77
C TYR A 335 -1.37 -4.84 -16.83
N SER A 336 -0.93 -4.63 -15.60
CA SER A 336 -1.62 -3.86 -14.56
C SER A 336 -0.67 -2.92 -13.83
N ARG A 337 -1.18 -1.80 -13.30
CA ARG A 337 -0.36 -0.75 -12.66
C ARG A 337 -0.32 -0.81 -11.14
N ASP A 338 -1.09 -1.72 -10.56
CA ASP A 338 -1.38 -1.70 -9.14
C ASP A 338 -0.23 -2.21 -8.29
N ILE A 339 -0.06 -1.53 -7.15
CA ILE A 339 0.95 -1.83 -6.12
C ILE A 339 0.29 -2.44 -4.88
N GLU A 340 -1.02 -2.26 -4.68
CA GLU A 340 -1.76 -2.83 -3.57
C GLU A 340 -1.55 -4.37 -3.51
N PRO A 341 -1.32 -4.95 -2.32
CA PRO A 341 -1.04 -6.38 -2.21
C PRO A 341 -2.16 -7.28 -2.76
N THR A 342 -1.77 -8.46 -3.26
CA THR A 342 -2.70 -9.44 -3.83
C THR A 342 -2.18 -10.86 -3.76
N MET A 343 -3.10 -11.83 -3.69
CA MET A 343 -2.75 -13.26 -3.83
C MET A 343 -2.64 -13.70 -5.30
N THR A 344 -2.97 -12.83 -6.25
CA THR A 344 -2.96 -13.12 -7.69
C THR A 344 -1.54 -13.24 -8.21
N ALA A 345 -1.28 -14.29 -9.00
CA ALA A 345 0.01 -14.55 -9.66
C ALA A 345 1.24 -14.58 -8.71
N GLY A 346 1.03 -14.79 -7.41
CA GLY A 346 2.11 -14.77 -6.41
C GLY A 346 2.73 -13.38 -6.19
N LEU A 347 2.11 -12.30 -6.66
CA LEU A 347 2.66 -10.94 -6.51
C LEU A 347 2.81 -10.53 -5.05
N LYS A 348 1.85 -10.93 -4.20
CA LYS A 348 1.83 -10.66 -2.75
C LYS A 348 2.03 -9.17 -2.49
N ASP A 349 2.92 -8.82 -1.58
CA ASP A 349 3.30 -7.45 -1.24
C ASP A 349 4.65 -7.03 -1.84
N ASN A 350 5.20 -7.78 -2.80
CA ASN A 350 6.53 -7.50 -3.38
C ASN A 350 6.61 -6.10 -4.00
N TYR A 351 5.54 -5.63 -4.65
CA TYR A 351 5.48 -4.28 -5.23
C TYR A 351 5.38 -3.18 -4.17
N TYR A 352 4.63 -3.42 -3.10
CA TYR A 352 4.56 -2.51 -1.95
C TYR A 352 5.93 -2.36 -1.29
N MET A 353 6.62 -3.48 -1.00
CA MET A 353 7.95 -3.45 -0.40
C MET A 353 8.99 -2.79 -1.31
N GLN A 354 8.91 -3.02 -2.62
CA GLN A 354 9.75 -2.34 -3.61
C GLN A 354 9.50 -0.82 -3.62
N MET A 355 8.23 -0.39 -3.56
CA MET A 355 7.86 1.02 -3.46
C MET A 355 8.46 1.66 -2.21
N VAL A 356 8.29 1.02 -1.04
CA VAL A 356 8.87 1.48 0.24
C VAL A 356 10.39 1.64 0.13
N ALA A 357 11.09 0.65 -0.45
CA ALA A 357 12.54 0.71 -0.61
C ALA A 357 12.99 1.92 -1.44
N ASN A 358 12.28 2.21 -2.54
CA ASN A 358 12.62 3.35 -3.40
C ASN A 358 12.24 4.70 -2.79
N ILE A 359 11.11 4.79 -2.06
CA ILE A 359 10.75 6.01 -1.32
C ILE A 359 11.80 6.31 -0.24
N ARG A 360 12.30 5.30 0.48
CA ARG A 360 13.40 5.49 1.45
C ARG A 360 14.66 6.03 0.80
N LYS A 361 15.07 5.51 -0.37
CA LYS A 361 16.22 6.05 -1.13
C LYS A 361 15.99 7.50 -1.57
N TYR A 362 14.75 7.85 -1.89
CA TYR A 362 14.39 9.18 -2.36
C TYR A 362 14.32 10.22 -1.23
N LYS A 363 13.71 9.85 -0.09
CA LYS A 363 13.42 10.74 1.04
C LYS A 363 14.42 10.66 2.19
N GLY A 364 15.24 9.62 2.26
CA GLY A 364 16.07 9.33 3.43
C GLY A 364 15.27 8.75 4.61
N MET A 365 15.94 8.52 5.75
CA MET A 365 15.32 7.93 6.94
C MET A 365 15.89 8.50 8.24
N ASN A 366 15.09 8.44 9.31
CA ASN A 366 15.59 8.67 10.65
C ASN A 366 16.51 7.53 11.10
N PRO A 367 17.58 7.81 11.87
CA PRO A 367 18.43 6.77 12.44
C PRO A 367 17.65 5.88 13.42
N VAL A 368 18.09 4.62 13.54
CA VAL A 368 17.52 3.69 14.53
C VAL A 368 17.82 4.20 15.94
N GLN A 369 16.79 4.36 16.76
CA GLN A 369 16.96 4.77 18.15
C GLN A 369 17.56 3.62 18.96
N LYS A 370 18.75 3.84 19.53
CA LYS A 370 19.39 2.87 20.43
C LYS A 370 18.62 2.71 21.73
N ALA A 371 18.58 1.50 22.25
CA ALA A 371 17.96 1.15 23.52
C ALA A 371 18.62 1.87 24.71
N GLY A 372 17.86 2.04 25.78
CA GLY A 372 18.36 2.50 27.06
C GLY A 372 19.42 1.57 27.68
N ASN A 373 19.96 2.00 28.83
CA ASN A 373 20.87 1.17 29.61
C ASN A 373 20.18 -0.09 30.16
N GLU A 374 20.97 -1.04 30.68
CA GLU A 374 20.46 -2.20 31.40
C GLU A 374 19.49 -1.79 32.52
N LYS A 375 18.31 -2.41 32.54
CA LYS A 375 17.26 -2.21 33.54
C LYS A 375 16.54 -3.53 33.81
N SER A 376 16.58 -3.98 35.06
CA SER A 376 15.74 -5.08 35.54
C SER A 376 14.32 -4.57 35.77
N ILE A 377 13.33 -5.30 35.27
CA ILE A 377 11.91 -4.96 35.46
C ILE A 377 11.37 -5.72 36.68
N LYS A 378 10.99 -4.99 37.73
CA LYS A 378 10.40 -5.52 38.96
C LYS A 378 8.89 -5.27 39.00
N GLY A 379 8.43 -4.13 38.47
CA GLY A 379 7.02 -3.74 38.41
C GLY A 379 6.72 -2.82 37.22
N TRP A 380 5.46 -2.39 37.10
CA TRP A 380 4.99 -1.64 35.92
C TRP A 380 5.57 -0.24 35.78
N ASN A 381 5.87 0.44 36.89
CA ASN A 381 6.47 1.77 36.88
C ASN A 381 7.90 1.79 36.30
N ASP A 382 8.59 0.64 36.27
CA ASP A 382 9.93 0.55 35.70
C ASP A 382 9.95 0.87 34.19
N TRP A 383 8.82 0.69 33.50
CA TRP A 383 8.68 0.89 32.06
C TRP A 383 8.64 2.36 31.62
N GLU A 384 8.42 3.30 32.54
CA GLU A 384 8.34 4.74 32.21
C GLU A 384 9.65 5.25 31.59
N GLU A 385 10.79 4.75 32.07
CA GLU A 385 12.13 5.16 31.60
C GLU A 385 12.67 4.28 30.45
N VAL A 386 11.96 3.21 30.06
CA VAL A 386 12.42 2.29 29.01
C VAL A 386 12.27 2.94 27.64
N THR A 387 13.37 2.94 26.91
CA THR A 387 13.51 3.48 25.54
C THR A 387 14.21 2.47 24.63
N PRO A 388 13.94 2.48 23.31
CA PRO A 388 12.93 3.31 22.63
C PRO A 388 11.50 2.86 22.96
N VAL A 389 10.54 3.73 22.63
CA VAL A 389 9.11 3.40 22.62
C VAL A 389 8.73 3.14 21.18
N TYR A 390 8.28 1.92 20.90
CA TYR A 390 7.72 1.57 19.60
C TYR A 390 6.20 1.75 19.68
N THR A 391 5.61 2.27 18.61
CA THR A 391 4.19 2.62 18.58
C THR A 391 3.54 1.98 17.39
N ASP A 392 2.28 1.61 17.55
CA ASP A 392 1.43 1.06 16.50
C ASP A 392 0.14 1.88 16.37
N TYR A 393 -0.59 1.68 15.27
CA TYR A 393 -1.86 2.35 15.04
C TYR A 393 -2.94 1.82 16.01
N LYS A 394 -3.97 2.62 16.23
CA LYS A 394 -5.19 2.20 16.93
C LYS A 394 -6.28 1.92 15.91
N GLU A 395 -7.30 1.19 16.37
CA GLU A 395 -8.47 0.81 15.56
C GLU A 395 -8.11 -0.23 14.48
N ASP A 396 -7.10 -1.05 14.73
CA ASP A 396 -6.62 -2.10 13.83
C ASP A 396 -7.53 -3.32 13.89
N THR A 397 -8.08 -3.54 15.09
CA THR A 397 -9.07 -4.56 15.42
C THR A 397 -10.51 -4.23 15.04
N GLU A 398 -10.77 -3.16 14.28
CA GLU A 398 -12.12 -2.85 13.83
C GLU A 398 -12.73 -3.94 12.95
N LYS A 399 -14.02 -4.19 13.16
CA LYS A 399 -14.76 -5.19 12.41
C LYS A 399 -15.02 -4.68 10.99
N ARG A 400 -14.84 -5.56 10.01
CA ARG A 400 -15.36 -5.36 8.66
C ARG A 400 -16.75 -5.96 8.56
N ASP A 401 -17.69 -5.20 8.02
CA ASP A 401 -19.00 -5.68 7.59
C ASP A 401 -19.44 -4.81 6.42
N HIS A 402 -19.01 -5.18 5.20
CA HIS A 402 -19.21 -4.35 4.01
C HIS A 402 -19.53 -5.19 2.77
N PRO A 403 -20.46 -4.75 1.90
CA PRO A 403 -20.71 -5.45 0.64
C PRO A 403 -19.50 -5.38 -0.30
N SER A 404 -19.33 -6.45 -1.07
CA SER A 404 -18.40 -6.51 -2.20
C SER A 404 -18.88 -5.67 -3.38
N ALA A 405 -17.97 -5.37 -4.31
CA ALA A 405 -18.27 -4.85 -5.65
C ALA A 405 -18.93 -5.90 -6.56
N VAL A 406 -18.90 -7.19 -6.17
CA VAL A 406 -19.54 -8.28 -6.89
C VAL A 406 -21.06 -8.18 -6.79
N ILE A 407 -21.72 -8.31 -7.94
CA ILE A 407 -23.18 -8.15 -8.06
C ILE A 407 -23.91 -9.48 -7.83
N ASN A 408 -23.47 -10.56 -8.47
CA ASN A 408 -24.14 -11.87 -8.37
C ASN A 408 -23.14 -13.04 -8.33
N PRO A 409 -23.06 -13.80 -7.21
CA PRO A 409 -23.87 -13.66 -6.00
C PRO A 409 -23.54 -12.39 -5.22
N HIS A 410 -24.49 -11.90 -4.42
CA HIS A 410 -24.19 -10.87 -3.45
C HIS A 410 -23.22 -11.41 -2.38
N ILE A 411 -22.08 -10.75 -2.23
CA ILE A 411 -21.05 -11.13 -1.25
C ILE A 411 -20.96 -10.03 -0.20
N GLN A 412 -21.08 -10.42 1.07
CA GLN A 412 -20.82 -9.56 2.22
C GLN A 412 -19.48 -9.96 2.84
N TYR A 413 -18.51 -9.04 2.87
CA TYR A 413 -17.26 -9.26 3.58
C TYR A 413 -17.46 -9.01 5.06
N THR A 414 -17.15 -10.03 5.87
CA THR A 414 -17.14 -9.92 7.33
C THR A 414 -15.76 -10.28 7.85
N ASN A 415 -15.23 -9.46 8.76
CA ASN A 415 -14.03 -9.77 9.51
C ASN A 415 -14.23 -9.36 10.96
N THR A 416 -14.19 -10.34 11.87
CA THR A 416 -14.33 -10.12 13.31
C THR A 416 -13.14 -10.70 14.09
N THR A 417 -11.99 -10.83 13.43
CA THR A 417 -10.79 -11.43 14.01
C THR A 417 -10.04 -10.48 14.93
N GLY A 418 -10.27 -9.16 14.83
CA GLY A 418 -9.69 -8.18 15.76
C GLY A 418 -9.97 -8.50 17.23
N ARG A 419 -8.92 -8.55 18.06
CA ARG A 419 -9.01 -8.91 19.48
C ARG A 419 -8.20 -7.97 20.38
N ASN A 420 -6.88 -7.97 20.29
CA ASN A 420 -6.01 -7.10 21.08
C ASN A 420 -5.28 -6.09 20.19
N ASP A 421 -5.69 -4.83 20.26
CA ASP A 421 -5.18 -3.69 19.48
C ASP A 421 -3.90 -3.14 20.11
N PHE A 422 -2.72 -3.47 19.61
CA PHE A 422 -1.42 -3.01 20.08
C PHE A 422 -1.28 -1.49 19.93
N THR A 423 -0.55 -0.85 20.85
CA THR A 423 -0.37 0.61 20.81
C THR A 423 1.03 1.03 21.20
N ILE A 424 1.56 0.48 22.29
CA ILE A 424 2.91 0.78 22.79
C ILE A 424 3.62 -0.53 23.03
N LEU A 425 4.81 -0.66 22.46
CA LEU A 425 5.68 -1.80 22.67
C LEU A 425 7.02 -1.30 23.19
N LYS A 426 7.61 -2.05 24.11
CA LYS A 426 8.93 -1.72 24.68
C LYS A 426 9.74 -2.98 24.92
N VAL A 427 11.05 -2.82 24.89
CA VAL A 427 12.00 -3.89 25.18
C VAL A 427 13.01 -3.39 26.20
N ALA A 428 13.18 -4.14 27.29
CA ALA A 428 14.20 -3.90 28.30
C ALA A 428 15.06 -5.15 28.50
N ARG A 429 16.24 -4.97 29.08
CA ARG A 429 17.16 -6.07 29.40
C ARG A 429 17.92 -5.80 30.68
N ASP A 430 18.29 -6.85 31.38
CA ASP A 430 19.42 -6.83 32.31
C ASP A 430 20.49 -7.85 31.84
N ARG A 431 21.47 -8.15 32.70
CA ARG A 431 22.55 -9.08 32.36
C ARG A 431 22.11 -10.52 32.11
N LYS A 432 20.89 -10.90 32.50
CA LYS A 432 20.40 -12.28 32.48
C LYS A 432 19.06 -12.44 31.78
N THR A 433 18.25 -11.39 31.73
CA THR A 433 16.83 -11.47 31.33
C THR A 433 16.53 -10.40 30.29
N ILE A 434 15.74 -10.78 29.29
CA ILE A 434 15.09 -9.82 28.39
C ILE A 434 13.60 -9.74 28.71
N TYR A 435 13.04 -8.55 28.55
CA TYR A 435 11.67 -8.21 28.86
C TYR A 435 11.04 -7.54 27.64
N PHE A 436 9.88 -8.04 27.21
CA PHE A 436 9.06 -7.45 26.17
C PHE A 436 7.73 -7.02 26.78
N LEU A 437 7.39 -5.74 26.60
CA LEU A 437 6.10 -5.17 26.96
C LEU A 437 5.28 -4.97 25.69
N ALA A 438 4.01 -5.36 25.76
CA ALA A 438 2.97 -4.91 24.84
C ALA A 438 1.84 -4.24 25.64
N GLU A 439 1.46 -3.03 25.24
CA GLU A 439 0.26 -2.34 25.71
C GLU A 439 -0.79 -2.26 24.60
N THR A 440 -2.04 -2.53 24.95
CA THR A 440 -3.17 -2.52 24.02
C THR A 440 -4.09 -1.31 24.26
N ALA A 441 -4.90 -0.93 23.27
CA ALA A 441 -5.80 0.22 23.36
C ALA A 441 -6.93 0.01 24.40
N LYS A 442 -7.32 -1.24 24.62
CA LYS A 442 -8.32 -1.70 25.60
C LYS A 442 -7.73 -2.78 26.49
N PRO A 443 -8.33 -3.12 27.66
CA PRO A 443 -7.88 -4.24 28.47
C PRO A 443 -7.73 -5.52 27.65
N ILE A 444 -6.66 -6.28 27.91
CA ILE A 444 -6.31 -7.47 27.14
C ILE A 444 -7.40 -8.52 27.27
N ILE A 445 -7.87 -9.00 26.12
CA ILE A 445 -8.74 -10.16 26.02
C ILE A 445 -7.86 -11.40 26.07
N ASN A 446 -7.84 -12.09 27.21
CA ASN A 446 -7.05 -13.30 27.40
C ASN A 446 -7.58 -14.46 26.55
N SER A 447 -6.65 -15.25 26.01
CA SER A 447 -6.94 -16.55 25.38
C SER A 447 -5.77 -17.52 25.59
N ASN A 448 -6.06 -18.80 25.44
CA ASN A 448 -5.06 -19.88 25.47
C ASN A 448 -4.91 -20.56 24.10
N ASP A 449 -5.53 -20.01 23.06
CA ASP A 449 -5.35 -20.49 21.69
C ASP A 449 -3.92 -20.21 21.18
N GLU A 450 -3.52 -20.90 20.12
CA GLU A 450 -2.17 -20.74 19.58
C GLU A 450 -1.91 -19.36 18.99
N GLN A 451 -2.94 -18.56 18.70
CA GLN A 451 -2.84 -17.32 17.93
C GLN A 451 -2.76 -16.09 18.84
N TRP A 452 -2.94 -16.28 20.16
CA TRP A 452 -2.95 -15.20 21.14
C TRP A 452 -1.57 -14.59 21.38
N MET A 453 -1.49 -13.26 21.19
CA MET A 453 -0.38 -12.38 21.55
C MET A 453 1.01 -12.93 21.20
N ARG A 454 1.18 -13.38 19.95
CA ARG A 454 2.47 -13.90 19.45
C ARG A 454 3.51 -12.79 19.39
N LEU A 455 4.74 -13.13 19.80
CA LEU A 455 5.93 -12.32 19.57
C LEU A 455 6.88 -13.10 18.67
N TYR A 456 7.27 -12.53 17.54
CA TYR A 456 8.28 -13.06 16.63
C TYR A 456 9.59 -12.30 16.81
N ILE A 457 10.72 -13.01 16.76
CA ILE A 457 12.06 -12.44 16.94
C ILE A 457 12.98 -13.02 15.87
N ASN A 458 13.50 -12.15 15.00
CA ASN A 458 14.64 -12.44 14.14
C ASN A 458 15.91 -11.97 14.89
N SER A 459 16.64 -12.93 15.47
CA SER A 459 17.68 -12.66 16.45
C SER A 459 19.05 -12.34 15.84
N ASP A 460 19.27 -12.78 14.59
CA ASP A 460 20.50 -12.56 13.84
C ASP A 460 20.36 -11.49 12.75
N ARG A 461 19.13 -11.01 12.51
CA ARG A 461 18.74 -10.09 11.42
C ARG A 461 19.04 -10.65 10.04
N ASP A 462 19.12 -11.98 9.93
CA ASP A 462 19.22 -12.69 8.67
C ASP A 462 17.81 -13.11 8.23
N HIS A 463 17.39 -12.64 7.07
CA HIS A 463 16.05 -12.97 6.54
C HIS A 463 16.04 -14.32 5.80
N THR A 464 17.20 -14.98 5.69
CA THR A 464 17.37 -16.31 5.08
C THR A 464 17.34 -17.45 6.11
N THR A 465 17.44 -17.14 7.40
CA THR A 465 17.31 -18.07 8.52
C THR A 465 15.88 -18.05 9.08
N GLY A 466 15.57 -18.98 9.99
CA GLY A 466 14.27 -19.01 10.64
C GLY A 466 13.07 -19.29 9.72
N TRP A 467 11.88 -19.06 10.23
CA TRP A 467 10.65 -19.03 9.44
C TRP A 467 10.44 -17.60 8.98
N MET A 468 10.59 -17.31 7.68
CA MET A 468 10.49 -15.95 7.13
C MET A 468 11.40 -14.94 7.86
N GLY A 469 12.61 -15.36 8.23
CA GLY A 469 13.56 -14.58 9.03
C GLY A 469 13.44 -14.77 10.54
N TYR A 470 12.34 -15.31 11.08
CA TYR A 470 12.17 -15.39 12.53
C TYR A 470 12.75 -16.68 13.12
N ASP A 471 13.80 -16.54 13.92
CA ASP A 471 14.44 -17.65 14.64
C ASP A 471 13.61 -18.14 15.82
N PHE A 472 12.94 -17.20 16.50
CA PHE A 472 12.19 -17.48 17.72
C PHE A 472 10.79 -16.88 17.65
N ARG A 473 9.87 -17.53 18.36
CA ARG A 473 8.57 -16.95 18.67
C ARG A 473 8.07 -17.31 20.05
N ILE A 474 7.22 -16.49 20.62
CA ILE A 474 6.36 -16.87 21.75
C ILE A 474 4.99 -17.20 21.16
N ASN A 475 4.51 -18.40 21.44
CA ASN A 475 3.24 -18.94 20.92
C ASN A 475 2.32 -19.37 22.07
N ALA A 476 1.00 -19.35 21.83
CA ALA A 476 -0.01 -19.72 22.84
C ALA A 476 0.21 -19.04 24.21
N GLY A 477 0.61 -17.77 24.17
CA GLY A 477 0.84 -16.93 25.34
C GLY A 477 2.06 -17.26 26.22
N THR A 478 2.67 -18.44 26.10
CA THR A 478 3.69 -18.90 27.07
C THR A 478 4.83 -19.71 26.48
N ASN A 479 4.66 -20.32 25.30
CA ASN A 479 5.63 -21.26 24.75
C ASN A 479 6.70 -20.50 23.96
N LEU A 480 7.93 -20.46 24.47
CA LEU A 480 9.07 -19.96 23.70
C LEU A 480 9.53 -21.07 22.76
N GLN A 481 9.38 -20.81 21.46
CA GLN A 481 9.70 -21.73 20.39
C GLN A 481 10.89 -21.22 19.58
N GLN A 482 11.70 -22.15 19.09
CA GLN A 482 12.76 -21.91 18.12
C GLN A 482 12.41 -22.61 16.81
N TYR A 483 12.66 -21.96 15.69
CA TYR A 483 12.54 -22.56 14.38
C TYR A 483 13.79 -23.37 14.05
N THR A 484 13.64 -24.68 13.89
CA THR A 484 14.76 -25.58 13.53
C THR A 484 14.27 -26.66 12.58
N ASN A 485 15.03 -26.94 11.52
CA ASN A 485 14.72 -27.98 10.54
C ASN A 485 13.30 -27.87 9.95
N GLY A 486 12.89 -26.64 9.62
CA GLY A 486 11.58 -26.38 9.00
C GLY A 486 10.39 -26.39 9.97
N GLN A 487 10.61 -26.47 11.28
CA GLN A 487 9.54 -26.59 12.27
C GLN A 487 9.79 -25.75 13.53
N TRP A 488 8.70 -25.25 14.11
CA TRP A 488 8.72 -24.61 15.42
C TRP A 488 8.78 -25.66 16.54
N LYS A 489 9.76 -25.54 17.44
CA LYS A 489 9.92 -26.42 18.60
C LYS A 489 9.95 -25.62 19.89
N THR A 490 9.09 -25.98 20.84
CA THR A 490 9.11 -25.38 22.18
C THR A 490 10.39 -25.76 22.90
N ILE A 491 11.20 -24.75 23.25
CA ILE A 491 12.48 -24.92 23.97
C ILE A 491 12.37 -24.56 25.45
N SER A 492 11.42 -23.70 25.83
CA SER A 492 11.14 -23.32 27.21
C SER A 492 9.79 -22.62 27.33
N LYS A 493 9.42 -22.21 28.54
CA LYS A 493 8.30 -21.31 28.80
C LYS A 493 8.80 -19.93 29.20
N VAL A 494 8.12 -18.88 28.74
CA VAL A 494 8.36 -17.51 29.20
C VAL A 494 7.61 -17.25 30.50
N THR A 495 8.12 -16.31 31.30
CA THR A 495 7.36 -15.74 32.41
C THR A 495 6.43 -14.67 31.84
N VAL A 496 5.13 -14.81 32.13
CA VAL A 496 4.08 -13.91 31.67
C VAL A 496 3.51 -13.14 32.86
N LYS A 497 3.30 -11.83 32.69
CA LYS A 497 2.44 -11.03 33.57
C LYS A 497 1.47 -10.22 32.75
N THR A 498 0.23 -10.10 33.22
CA THR A 498 -0.79 -9.25 32.62
C THR A 498 -1.42 -8.35 33.67
N GLU A 499 -1.69 -7.10 33.32
CA GLU A 499 -2.45 -6.16 34.16
C GLU A 499 -3.20 -5.18 33.25
N GLY A 500 -4.54 -5.23 33.29
CA GLY A 500 -5.36 -4.36 32.44
C GLY A 500 -5.04 -4.53 30.96
N ASN A 501 -4.44 -3.51 30.35
CA ASN A 501 -4.04 -3.47 28.95
C ASN A 501 -2.55 -3.80 28.72
N LYS A 502 -1.81 -4.27 29.74
CA LYS A 502 -0.37 -4.53 29.67
C LYS A 502 -0.06 -6.01 29.71
N LEU A 503 0.82 -6.47 28.82
CA LEU A 503 1.39 -7.81 28.75
C LEU A 503 2.91 -7.73 28.85
N LEU A 504 3.50 -8.54 29.73
CA LEU A 504 4.94 -8.71 29.87
C LEU A 504 5.34 -10.16 29.57
N TYR A 505 6.25 -10.33 28.61
CA TYR A 505 7.01 -11.56 28.42
C TYR A 505 8.45 -11.39 28.88
N SER A 506 8.96 -12.36 29.65
CA SER A 506 10.36 -12.38 30.08
C SER A 506 10.97 -13.76 30.09
N PHE A 507 12.22 -13.84 29.64
CA PHE A 507 12.97 -15.09 29.50
C PHE A 507 14.50 -14.83 29.50
N PRO A 508 15.33 -15.87 29.64
CA PRO A 508 16.78 -15.70 29.68
C PRO A 508 17.34 -15.04 28.42
N LEU A 509 18.07 -13.94 28.61
CA LEU A 509 18.65 -13.12 27.53
C LEU A 509 19.53 -13.94 26.58
N LYS A 510 20.28 -14.91 27.12
CA LYS A 510 21.18 -15.79 26.38
C LYS A 510 20.52 -16.62 25.27
N ILE A 511 19.18 -16.75 25.27
CA ILE A 511 18.46 -17.50 24.24
C ILE A 511 18.54 -16.78 22.89
N ILE A 512 18.46 -15.45 22.88
CA ILE A 512 18.46 -14.64 21.67
C ILE A 512 19.75 -13.82 21.50
N SER A 513 20.74 -14.02 22.37
CA SER A 513 22.02 -13.32 22.26
C SER A 513 22.88 -14.02 21.23
N GLY A 514 23.33 -13.29 20.22
CA GLY A 514 24.31 -13.81 19.26
C GLY A 514 25.67 -14.13 19.93
N PRO A 515 26.59 -14.82 19.23
CA PRO A 515 27.87 -15.27 19.78
C PRO A 515 28.76 -14.16 20.35
N LYS A 516 28.59 -12.92 19.85
CA LYS A 516 29.36 -11.74 20.27
C LYS A 516 28.73 -11.00 21.46
N GLY A 517 27.54 -11.40 21.92
CA GLY A 517 26.84 -10.77 23.05
C GLY A 517 26.22 -9.39 22.76
N GLU A 518 26.40 -8.84 21.56
CA GLU A 518 25.69 -7.64 21.10
C GLU A 518 24.23 -7.98 20.80
N LEU A 519 23.31 -7.15 21.29
CA LEU A 519 21.87 -7.31 21.06
C LEU A 519 21.43 -6.35 19.97
N ASN A 520 21.31 -6.90 18.77
CA ASN A 520 20.80 -6.22 17.59
C ASN A 520 19.88 -7.20 16.85
N PHE A 521 18.56 -7.02 17.01
CA PHE A 521 17.57 -7.96 16.50
C PHE A 521 16.33 -7.23 16.00
N GLU A 522 15.52 -7.97 15.26
CA GLU A 522 14.22 -7.52 14.74
C GLU A 522 13.09 -8.26 15.46
N PHE A 523 11.97 -7.59 15.70
CA PHE A 523 10.81 -8.22 16.32
C PHE A 523 9.47 -7.65 15.82
N LYS A 524 8.43 -8.47 15.97
CA LYS A 524 7.04 -8.19 15.59
C LYS A 524 6.08 -8.84 16.57
N TRP A 525 4.99 -8.17 16.86
CA TRP A 525 3.85 -8.74 17.57
C TRP A 525 2.71 -9.05 16.61
N SER A 526 1.94 -10.09 16.91
CA SER A 526 0.71 -10.42 16.19
C SER A 526 -0.28 -11.07 17.15
N ASP A 527 -1.54 -10.66 17.09
CA ASP A 527 -2.63 -11.30 17.81
C ASP A 527 -3.70 -11.78 16.84
N ASN A 528 -4.09 -13.04 16.97
CA ASN A 528 -5.15 -13.68 16.20
C ASN A 528 -4.91 -13.77 14.67
N MET A 529 -3.66 -13.98 14.25
CA MET A 529 -3.33 -14.42 12.88
C MET A 529 -3.99 -15.78 12.57
N GLN A 530 -4.74 -15.88 11.47
CA GLN A 530 -5.54 -17.05 11.12
C GLN A 530 -4.77 -18.10 10.33
N THR A 531 -3.82 -17.68 9.49
CA THR A 531 -2.98 -18.57 8.69
C THR A 531 -1.49 -18.29 8.94
N GLU A 532 -0.62 -19.31 8.94
CA GLU A 532 0.84 -19.11 9.02
C GLU A 532 1.42 -18.64 7.68
N ASP A 533 0.97 -17.49 7.21
CA ASP A 533 1.48 -16.77 6.03
C ASP A 533 1.60 -15.28 6.38
N PRO A 534 2.75 -14.62 6.11
CA PRO A 534 2.90 -13.17 6.29
C PRO A 534 1.80 -12.32 5.63
N MET A 535 1.11 -12.81 4.59
CA MET A 535 0.00 -12.07 3.99
C MET A 535 -1.21 -11.94 4.92
N ASP A 536 -1.35 -12.84 5.90
CA ASP A 536 -2.44 -12.79 6.89
C ASP A 536 -2.35 -11.55 7.78
N TRP A 537 -1.14 -11.02 7.99
CA TRP A 537 -0.88 -9.78 8.73
C TRP A 537 -1.58 -8.56 8.15
N TYR A 538 -1.91 -8.55 6.85
CA TYR A 538 -2.66 -7.46 6.25
C TYR A 538 -4.16 -7.54 6.57
N ILE A 539 -4.67 -8.71 6.97
CA ILE A 539 -6.10 -9.02 6.97
C ILE A 539 -6.64 -9.23 8.38
N ASN A 540 -6.01 -10.08 9.18
CA ASN A 540 -6.61 -10.66 10.36
C ASN A 540 -5.96 -10.21 11.65
N GLY A 541 -6.79 -10.08 12.68
CA GLY A 541 -6.36 -9.78 14.03
C GLY A 541 -5.71 -8.40 14.09
N ASP A 542 -4.54 -8.36 14.72
CA ASP A 542 -3.69 -7.19 14.77
C ASP A 542 -2.21 -7.58 14.64
N VAL A 543 -1.39 -6.67 14.11
CA VAL A 543 0.04 -6.88 13.88
C VAL A 543 0.81 -5.58 14.07
N ALA A 544 1.88 -5.65 14.88
CA ALA A 544 2.70 -4.49 15.19
C ALA A 544 4.18 -4.81 14.89
N PRO A 545 4.81 -4.16 13.89
CA PRO A 545 4.22 -3.18 12.96
C PRO A 545 3.47 -3.86 11.81
N GLU A 546 2.80 -3.06 10.97
CA GLU A 546 2.00 -3.52 9.83
C GLU A 546 2.79 -4.38 8.81
N GLY A 547 2.08 -5.34 8.19
CA GLY A 547 2.60 -6.17 7.09
C GLY A 547 3.95 -6.84 7.40
N ARG A 548 4.90 -6.75 6.46
CA ARG A 548 6.27 -7.32 6.61
C ARG A 548 7.28 -6.46 7.35
N PHE A 549 6.88 -5.32 7.91
CA PHE A 549 7.80 -4.50 8.68
C PHE A 549 8.22 -5.17 9.99
N ASN A 550 9.37 -4.78 10.52
CA ASN A 550 9.85 -5.15 11.84
C ASN A 550 10.35 -3.94 12.62
N TYR A 551 10.13 -3.97 13.94
CA TYR A 551 10.85 -3.08 14.85
C TYR A 551 12.30 -3.56 14.99
N ILE A 552 13.23 -2.62 15.09
CA ILE A 552 14.66 -2.91 15.28
C ILE A 552 15.02 -2.54 16.71
N TYR A 553 15.48 -3.52 17.49
CA TYR A 553 16.10 -3.28 18.79
C TYR A 553 17.62 -3.32 18.65
N GLN A 554 18.28 -2.23 19.03
CA GLN A 554 19.74 -2.16 19.08
C GLN A 554 20.20 -1.66 20.44
N ALA A 555 20.94 -2.49 21.18
CA ALA A 555 21.56 -2.09 22.44
C ALA A 555 22.64 -1.00 22.22
N LYS A 556 22.87 -0.20 23.26
CA LYS A 556 23.92 0.83 23.28
C LYS A 556 25.33 0.28 23.23
#